data_AF-A0A2T3FWY1-F1
#
_entry.id   AF-A0A2T3FWY1-F1
#
_cell.length_a   1.000
_cell.length_b   1.000
_cell.length_c   1.000
_cell.angle_alpha   90.00
_cell.angle_beta   90.00
_cell.angle_gamma   90.00
#
_symmetry.space_group_name_H-M   'P 1'
#
loop_
_entity.id
_entity.type
_entity.pdbx_description
1 polymer ?
#
loop_
_entity_poly.entity_id
_entity_poly.type
_entity_poly.pdbx_seq_one_letter_code
_entity_poly.pdbx_strand_id
1 'polypeptide(L)' 'MNQENTSFEKQKKLIARRNALKLFFVRFPDEDPIFLENLSTKQYEELFDLLLLGKNLEEIKKAILDIA' A
#
# COMPACT_ATOMS: atom_id res chain seq x y z
N MET A 1 -4.56 -27.77 10.13
CA MET A 1 -4.31 -26.48 9.45
C MET A 1 -5.63 -25.74 9.31
N ASN A 2 -5.85 -24.45 9.55
CA ASN A 2 -5.08 -23.32 10.05
C ASN A 2 -6.07 -22.12 10.09
N GLN A 3 -7.02 -22.08 11.03
CA GLN A 3 -7.93 -20.92 11.15
C GLN A 3 -7.23 -19.68 11.74
N GLU A 4 -6.18 -19.88 12.55
CA GLU A 4 -5.42 -18.78 13.16
C GLU A 4 -4.51 -18.06 12.15
N ASN A 5 -3.89 -18.78 11.21
CA ASN A 5 -3.06 -18.15 10.16
C ASN A 5 -3.88 -17.25 9.22
N THR A 6 -5.18 -17.51 9.05
CA THR A 6 -6.03 -16.67 8.18
C THR A 6 -6.46 -15.36 8.84
N SER A 7 -6.49 -15.29 10.17
CA SER A 7 -6.82 -14.07 10.92
C SER A 7 -5.66 -13.09 10.94
N PHE A 8 -4.44 -13.60 11.18
CA PHE A 8 -3.23 -12.79 11.27
C PHE A 8 -2.88 -12.11 9.93
N GLU A 9 -2.90 -12.86 8.83
CA GLU A 9 -2.63 -12.31 7.49
C GLU A 9 -3.65 -11.23 7.06
N LYS A 10 -4.93 -11.43 7.42
CA LYS A 10 -5.97 -10.41 7.19
C LYS A 10 -5.70 -9.14 7.99
N GLN A 11 -5.32 -9.26 9.26
CA GLN A 11 -4.96 -8.11 10.11
C GLN A 11 -3.73 -7.38 9.57
N LYS A 12 -2.69 -8.12 9.15
CA LYS A 12 -1.48 -7.54 8.56
C LYS A 12 -1.80 -6.75 7.29
N LYS A 13 -2.63 -7.31 6.40
CA LYS A 13 -3.11 -6.61 5.20
C LYS A 13 -3.87 -5.32 5.53
N LEU A 14 -4.76 -5.34 6.53
CA LEU A 14 -5.52 -4.17 6.96
C LEU A 14 -4.60 -3.07 7.51
N ILE A 15 -3.59 -3.44 8.30
CA ILE A 15 -2.62 -2.49 8.87
C ILE A 15 -1.77 -1.86 7.77
N ALA A 16 -1.21 -2.66 6.86
CA ALA A 16 -0.41 -2.18 5.74
C ALA A 16 -1.20 -1.20 4.86
N ARG A 17 -2.43 -1.58 4.47
CA ARG A 17 -3.34 -0.72 3.71
C ARG A 17 -3.62 0.59 4.45
N ARG A 18 -3.97 0.54 5.74
CA ARG A 18 -4.28 1.75 6.52
C ARG A 18 -3.10 2.72 6.57
N ASN A 19 -1.89 2.20 6.85
CA ASN A 19 -0.70 3.03 6.98
C ASN A 19 -0.29 3.65 5.65
N ALA A 20 -0.32 2.88 4.56
CA ALA A 20 -0.04 3.35 3.21
C ALA A 20 -1.03 4.45 2.77
N LEU A 21 -2.33 4.21 2.93
CA LEU A 21 -3.36 5.19 2.56
C LEU A 21 -3.25 6.49 3.35
N LYS A 22 -3.04 6.40 4.67
CA LYS A 22 -2.90 7.59 5.53
C LYS A 22 -1.73 8.46 5.07
N LEU A 23 -0.58 7.85 4.78
CA LEU A 23 0.60 8.59 4.33
C LEU A 23 0.43 9.11 2.90
N PHE A 24 -0.22 8.35 2.02
CA PHE A 24 -0.53 8.76 0.65
C PHE A 24 -1.34 10.06 0.64
N PHE A 25 -2.47 10.11 1.35
CA PHE A 25 -3.33 11.30 1.38
C PHE A 25 -2.67 12.53 2.02
N VAL A 26 -1.69 12.33 2.91
CA VAL A 26 -0.90 13.44 3.47
C VAL A 26 0.07 14.00 2.43
N ARG A 27 0.70 13.14 1.62
CA ARG A 27 1.69 13.57 0.61
C ARG A 27 1.06 14.05 -0.69
N PHE A 28 -0.10 13.50 -1.04
CA PHE A 28 -0.79 13.71 -2.31
C PHE A 28 -2.29 13.95 -2.07
N PRO A 29 -2.66 15.08 -1.42
CA PRO A 29 -4.06 15.35 -1.05
C PRO A 29 -4.98 15.55 -2.27
N ASP A 30 -4.42 15.97 -3.41
CA ASP A 30 -5.17 16.28 -4.64
C ASP A 30 -5.25 15.08 -5.60
N GLU A 31 -4.60 13.95 -5.29
CA GLU A 31 -4.51 12.80 -6.18
C GLU A 31 -5.64 11.81 -5.95
N ASP A 32 -6.16 11.28 -7.05
CA ASP A 32 -7.17 10.23 -7.02
C ASP A 32 -6.56 8.88 -6.59
N PRO A 33 -7.02 8.28 -5.47
CA PRO A 33 -6.48 7.04 -4.94
C PRO A 33 -7.03 5.78 -5.64
N ILE A 34 -7.74 5.87 -6.78
CA ILE A 34 -8.30 4.70 -7.50
C ILE A 34 -7.28 3.57 -7.68
N PHE A 35 -6.02 3.89 -8.00
CA PHE A 35 -4.98 2.87 -8.21
C PHE A 35 -4.60 2.11 -6.92
N LEU A 36 -5.01 2.61 -5.75
CA LEU A 36 -4.78 2.01 -4.45
C LEU A 36 -5.86 0.98 -4.07
N GLU A 37 -6.98 0.90 -4.77
CA GLU A 37 -8.11 0.05 -4.36
C GLU A 37 -7.83 -1.45 -4.47
N ASN A 38 -7.03 -1.84 -5.48
CA ASN A 38 -6.81 -3.23 -5.88
C ASN A 38 -5.40 -3.75 -5.58
N LEU A 39 -4.67 -3.11 -4.68
CA LEU A 39 -3.32 -3.53 -4.32
C LEU A 39 -3.31 -4.79 -3.42
N SER A 40 -2.33 -5.67 -3.67
CA SER A 40 -1.97 -6.77 -2.78
C SER A 40 -1.30 -6.27 -1.50
N THR A 41 -1.16 -7.13 -0.49
CA THR A 41 -0.46 -6.77 0.76
C THR A 41 0.97 -6.30 0.49
N LYS A 42 1.71 -6.99 -0.38
CA LYS A 42 3.09 -6.65 -0.74
C LYS A 42 3.18 -5.29 -1.44
N GLN A 43 2.22 -4.99 -2.31
CA GLN A 43 2.14 -3.68 -2.97
C GLN A 43 1.82 -2.55 -1.98
N TYR A 44 0.99 -2.78 -0.95
CA TYR A 44 0.80 -1.79 0.10
C TYR A 44 2.02 -1.59 0.99
N GLU A 45 2.76 -2.66 1.29
CA GLU A 45 4.02 -2.58 2.03
C GLU A 45 5.05 -1.74 1.23
N GLU A 46 5.27 -2.07 -0.05
CA GLU A 46 6.16 -1.29 -0.92
C GLU A 46 5.72 0.17 -1.09
N LEU A 47 4.42 0.41 -1.30
CA LEU A 47 3.86 1.76 -1.38
C LEU A 47 4.24 2.58 -0.14
N PHE A 48 4.08 2.00 1.04
CA PHE A 48 4.41 2.68 2.28
C PHE A 48 5.91 3.02 2.37
N ASP A 49 6.78 2.08 1.99
CA ASP A 49 8.23 2.31 1.99
C ASP A 49 8.64 3.41 1.00
N LEU A 50 8.11 3.40 -0.23
CA LEU A 50 8.39 4.44 -1.22
C LEU A 50 7.85 5.81 -0.80
N LEU A 51 6.69 5.83 -0.12
CA LEU A 51 6.14 7.04 0.47
C LEU A 51 7.04 7.60 1.57
N LEU A 52 7.63 6.74 2.42
CA LEU A 52 8.60 7.15 3.45
C LEU A 52 9.91 7.65 2.84
N LEU A 53 10.37 7.03 1.75
CA LEU A 53 11.57 7.44 1.01
C LEU A 53 11.40 8.78 0.27
N GLY A 54 10.23 9.39 0.30
CA GLY A 54 10.00 10.68 -0.34
C GLY A 54 9.85 10.59 -1.86
N LYS A 55 9.69 9.39 -2.43
CA LYS A 55 9.53 9.19 -3.87
C LYS A 55 8.34 9.97 -4.43
N ASN A 56 8.45 10.36 -5.69
CA ASN A 56 7.35 11.05 -6.37
C ASN A 56 6.28 10.05 -6.83
N LEU A 57 5.11 10.55 -7.21
CA LEU A 57 3.96 9.71 -7.52
C LEU A 57 4.17 8.80 -8.74
N GLU A 58 4.86 9.30 -9.76
CA GLU A 58 5.12 8.55 -10.99
C GLU A 58 6.04 7.35 -10.71
N GLU A 59 7.12 7.58 -9.95
CA GLU A 59 8.02 6.52 -9.48
C GLU A 59 7.26 5.48 -8.66
N ILE A 60 6.40 5.93 -7.74
CA ILE A 60 5.57 5.06 -6.89
C ILE A 60 4.64 4.19 -7.73
N LYS A 61 3.88 4.81 -8.65
CA LYS A 61 2.93 4.09 -9.52
C LYS A 61 3.66 3.04 -10.36
N LYS A 62 4.81 3.39 -10.94
CA LYS A 62 5.62 2.46 -11.73
C LYS A 62 6.11 1.27 -10.90
N ALA A 63 6.73 1.52 -9.74
CA ALA A 63 7.27 0.46 -8.89
C ALA A 63 6.18 -0.51 -8.39
N ILE A 64 5.00 0.00 -8.04
CA ILE A 64 3.88 -0.84 -7.55
C ILE A 64 3.29 -1.71 -8.67
N LEU A 65 3.20 -1.18 -9.89
CA LEU A 65 2.69 -1.91 -11.05
C LEU A 65 3.65 -3.03 -11.48
N ASP A 66 4.96 -2.83 -11.35
CA ASP A 66 5.98 -3.83 -11.68
C ASP A 66 6.02 -5.04 -10.70
N ILE A 67 5.31 -4.97 -9.56
CA ILE A 67 5.23 -6.06 -8.57
C ILE A 67 4.12 -7.07 -8.88
N ALA A 68 3.18 -6.72 -9.77
CA ALA A 68 2.02 -7.56 -10.14
C ALA A 68 2.40 -8.68 -11.12
#